data_AF-A0A4Y9RTZ8-F1
#
_entry.id   AF-A0A4Y9RTZ8-F1
#
_cell.length_a   1.000
_cell.length_b   1.000
_cell.length_c   1.000
_cell.angle_alpha   90.00
_cell.angle_beta   90.00
_cell.angle_gamma   90.00
#
_symmetry.space_group_name_H-M   'P 1'
#
loop_
_entity.id
_entity.type
_entity.pdbx_description
1 polymer ?
#
loop_
_entity_poly.entity_id
_entity_poly.type
_entity_poly.pdbx_seq_one_letter_code
_entity_poly.pdbx_strand_id
1 'polypeptide(L)'
;MNMLVALLSTAALSIAVPAFAQEQASASPQTPAELGDVEVTGRRLEPQVQSFIDDIAAPPRGRGLARWDRTICVGVANMDERYAQFMVDRVAKAAVDVGLEVGEPGCRPDIMVVASADAKALASALVDDNPQGFRPARSNTDLGSQALRRFKTTDAPVRWWHVSLPVSADTGEIAVRLDNEEPPTITVRDASRLRSNIRDDLARVIIILDVSKIGTVGFGALSDYVAMIALAQVEPDADANGYDSVLNLFSPEADRLAGLTQWDRDYLASLYRANRNRARPTQQARDIVRGMVGERDDRVEANDRQP
;
A
#
# COMPACT_ATOMS: atom_id res chain seq x y z
N MET A 1 -42.59 78.12 41.18
CA MET A 1 -41.74 77.59 42.26
C MET A 1 -41.00 76.40 41.67
N ASN A 2 -39.74 76.41 41.21
CA ASN A 2 -38.57 77.32 41.14
C ASN A 2 -37.95 77.08 39.74
N MET A 3 -37.59 78.08 38.93
CA MET A 3 -36.35 78.88 38.95
C MET A 3 -35.05 78.04 38.89
N LEU A 4 -34.43 77.96 37.70
CA LEU A 4 -32.99 78.19 37.50
C LEU A 4 -32.63 78.35 36.01
N VAL A 5 -31.84 79.39 35.78
CA VAL A 5 -31.34 79.95 34.52
C VAL A 5 -29.95 79.37 34.23
N ALA A 6 -29.61 79.13 32.95
CA ALA A 6 -28.25 79.28 32.44
C ALA A 6 -28.25 79.44 30.91
N LEU A 7 -27.86 80.64 30.45
CA LEU A 7 -27.40 80.91 29.08
C LEU A 7 -26.00 80.33 28.86
N LEU A 8 -25.68 79.91 27.63
CA LEU A 8 -24.52 80.38 26.83
C LEU A 8 -24.25 79.45 25.62
N SER A 9 -24.17 80.06 24.44
CA SER A 9 -23.25 79.84 23.29
C SER A 9 -22.93 78.39 22.86
N THR A 10 -22.87 78.01 21.58
CA THR A 10 -21.91 78.49 20.57
C THR A 10 -22.08 77.72 19.25
N ALA A 11 -21.63 78.33 18.15
CA ALA A 11 -21.04 77.74 16.95
C ALA A 11 -21.96 77.02 15.93
N ALA A 12 -22.31 77.77 14.89
CA ALA A 12 -22.60 77.21 13.57
C ALA A 12 -21.31 76.62 12.97
N LEU A 13 -21.24 75.30 12.85
CA LEU A 13 -20.16 74.61 12.15
C LEU A 13 -20.72 74.05 10.84
N SER A 14 -20.38 74.71 9.73
CA SER A 14 -20.64 74.23 8.37
C SER A 14 -19.94 72.89 8.16
N ILE A 15 -20.72 71.82 7.96
CA ILE A 15 -20.19 70.53 7.55
C ILE A 15 -19.88 70.61 6.06
N ALA A 16 -18.60 70.73 5.72
CA ALA A 16 -18.11 70.48 4.38
C ALA A 16 -18.22 68.97 4.12
N VAL A 17 -19.10 68.58 3.20
CA VAL A 17 -19.20 67.20 2.73
C VAL A 17 -17.94 66.90 1.90
N PRO A 18 -17.09 65.93 2.25
CA PRO A 18 -16.03 65.51 1.35
C PRO A 18 -16.69 64.85 0.15
N ALA A 19 -16.39 65.36 -1.04
CA ALA A 19 -16.68 64.67 -2.29
C ALA A 19 -15.87 63.37 -2.30
N PHE A 20 -16.51 62.25 -1.99
CA PHE A 20 -15.96 60.95 -2.34
C PHE A 20 -15.95 60.87 -3.87
N ALA A 21 -14.75 60.92 -4.44
CA ALA A 21 -14.52 60.44 -5.79
C ALA A 21 -14.91 58.95 -5.80
N GLN A 22 -16.06 58.63 -6.40
CA GLN A 22 -16.39 57.25 -6.77
C GLN A 22 -15.43 56.86 -7.87
N GLU A 23 -14.35 56.16 -7.51
CA GLU A 23 -13.67 55.25 -8.42
C GLU A 23 -14.73 54.23 -8.86
N GLN A 24 -15.31 54.43 -10.04
CA GLN A 24 -16.15 53.43 -10.68
C GLN A 24 -15.26 52.21 -10.93
N ALA A 25 -15.31 51.26 -10.00
CA ALA A 25 -14.89 49.90 -10.25
C ALA A 25 -15.74 49.38 -11.40
N SER A 26 -15.17 49.41 -12.60
CA SER A 26 -15.70 48.75 -13.79
C SER A 26 -15.91 47.28 -13.43
N ALA A 27 -17.17 46.89 -13.27
CA ALA A 27 -17.55 45.49 -13.20
C ALA A 27 -17.14 44.84 -14.53
N SER A 28 -16.01 44.14 -14.53
CA SER A 28 -15.66 43.23 -15.61
C SER A 28 -16.78 42.19 -15.72
N PRO A 29 -17.28 41.88 -16.93
CA PRO A 29 -18.20 40.76 -17.10
C PRO A 29 -17.52 39.51 -16.56
N GLN A 30 -18.11 38.88 -15.55
CA GLN A 30 -17.71 37.55 -15.13
C GLN A 30 -18.11 36.61 -16.27
N THR A 31 -17.17 36.37 -17.19
CA THR A 31 -17.22 35.23 -18.09
C THR A 31 -17.47 34.00 -17.21
N PRO A 32 -18.49 33.18 -17.50
CA PRO A 32 -18.65 31.90 -16.81
C PRO A 32 -17.30 31.20 -16.84
N ALA A 33 -16.82 30.78 -15.67
CA ALA A 33 -15.66 29.89 -15.62
C ALA A 33 -16.05 28.65 -16.43
N GLU A 34 -15.58 28.58 -17.67
CA GLU A 34 -15.47 27.31 -18.37
C GLU A 34 -14.64 26.43 -17.45
N LEU A 35 -15.29 25.43 -16.86
CA LEU A 35 -14.60 24.28 -16.32
C LEU A 35 -13.74 23.78 -17.48
N GLY A 36 -12.44 24.05 -17.39
CA GLY A 36 -11.50 23.57 -18.37
C GLY A 36 -11.75 22.07 -18.52
N ASP A 37 -12.07 21.66 -19.74
CA ASP A 37 -12.12 20.26 -20.11
C ASP A 37 -10.83 19.64 -19.57
N VAL A 38 -10.97 18.82 -18.52
CA VAL A 38 -9.86 18.01 -18.05
C VAL A 38 -9.68 16.98 -19.16
N GLU A 39 -8.86 17.33 -20.13
CA GLU A 39 -8.35 16.42 -21.13
C GLU A 39 -7.52 15.39 -20.36
N VAL A 40 -8.21 14.36 -19.86
CA VAL A 40 -7.58 13.13 -19.42
C VAL A 40 -6.93 12.61 -20.68
N THR A 41 -5.65 12.92 -20.89
CA THR A 41 -4.83 12.27 -21.91
C THR A 41 -4.87 10.79 -21.56
N GLY A 42 -5.82 10.10 -22.19
CA GLY A 42 -6.18 8.73 -21.90
C GLY A 42 -5.04 7.84 -22.35
N ARG A 43 -4.00 7.75 -21.51
CA ARG A 43 -3.18 6.53 -21.50
C ARG A 43 -4.20 5.42 -21.35
N ARG A 44 -4.19 4.46 -22.28
CA ARG A 44 -5.01 3.26 -22.13
C ARG A 44 -4.69 2.71 -20.74
N LEU A 45 -5.72 2.58 -19.91
CA LEU A 45 -5.59 2.19 -18.51
C LEU A 45 -4.82 0.88 -18.37
N GLU A 46 -5.09 -0.07 -19.27
CA GLU A 46 -4.46 -1.38 -19.29
C GLU A 46 -2.91 -1.31 -19.36
N PRO A 47 -2.28 -0.61 -20.33
CA PRO A 47 -0.83 -0.35 -20.29
C PRO A 47 -0.31 0.28 -19.00
N GLN A 48 -1.03 1.22 -18.40
CA GLN A 48 -0.59 1.85 -17.14
C GLN A 48 -0.60 0.86 -15.98
N VAL A 49 -1.66 0.04 -15.88
CA VAL A 49 -1.77 -1.01 -14.86
C VAL A 49 -0.71 -2.09 -15.09
N GLN A 50 -0.45 -2.47 -16.34
CA GLN A 50 0.60 -3.43 -16.67
C GLN A 50 1.98 -2.90 -16.23
N SER A 51 2.31 -1.65 -16.57
CA SER A 51 3.56 -1.03 -16.13
C SER A 51 3.67 -0.99 -14.60
N PHE A 52 2.61 -0.59 -13.90
CA PHE A 52 2.60 -0.59 -12.43
C PHE A 52 2.95 -1.96 -11.86
N ILE A 53 2.30 -3.03 -12.34
CA ILE A 53 2.58 -4.39 -11.87
C ILE A 53 4.02 -4.79 -12.17
N ASP A 54 4.52 -4.50 -13.38
CA ASP A 54 5.90 -4.83 -13.76
C ASP A 54 6.94 -4.07 -12.93
N ASP A 55 6.64 -2.84 -12.50
CA ASP A 55 7.51 -1.98 -11.70
C ASP A 55 7.55 -2.38 -10.21
N ILE A 56 6.41 -2.83 -9.65
CA ILE A 56 6.30 -3.09 -8.20
C ILE A 56 6.40 -4.57 -7.82
N ALA A 57 6.11 -5.51 -8.72
CA ALA A 57 6.02 -6.93 -8.39
C ALA A 57 7.39 -7.60 -8.23
N ALA A 58 7.59 -8.32 -7.13
CA ALA A 58 8.81 -9.07 -6.85
C ALA A 58 8.58 -10.54 -6.48
N PRO A 59 7.96 -11.37 -7.35
CA PRO A 59 7.89 -12.80 -7.11
C PRO A 59 9.27 -13.47 -7.24
N PRO A 60 9.54 -14.59 -6.55
CA PRO A 60 10.71 -15.41 -6.81
C PRO A 60 10.81 -15.79 -8.29
N ARG A 61 12.04 -15.93 -8.83
CA ARG A 61 12.25 -16.21 -10.25
C ARG A 61 11.48 -17.45 -10.72
N GLY A 62 10.74 -17.29 -11.82
CA GLY A 62 9.95 -18.37 -12.43
C GLY A 62 8.66 -18.72 -11.68
N ARG A 63 8.28 -17.93 -10.67
CA ARG A 63 7.05 -18.09 -9.88
C ARG A 63 6.03 -17.00 -10.19
N GLY A 64 4.78 -17.26 -9.81
CA GLY A 64 3.73 -16.25 -9.84
C GLY A 64 3.82 -15.33 -8.61
N LEU A 65 3.01 -14.27 -8.61
CA LEU A 65 2.79 -13.46 -7.42
C LEU A 65 2.09 -14.30 -6.37
N ALA A 66 2.75 -14.47 -5.23
CA ALA A 66 2.19 -15.15 -4.08
C ALA A 66 1.17 -14.26 -3.36
N ARG A 67 0.17 -14.90 -2.74
CA ARG A 67 -0.76 -14.25 -1.81
C ARG A 67 -1.03 -15.14 -0.61
N TRP A 68 -1.57 -14.57 0.46
CA TRP A 68 -2.09 -15.36 1.57
C TRP A 68 -3.26 -16.21 1.12
N ASP A 69 -3.39 -17.44 1.64
CA ASP A 69 -4.46 -18.35 1.24
C ASP A 69 -5.82 -17.93 1.81
N ARG A 70 -5.90 -17.83 3.15
CA ARG A 70 -7.16 -17.58 3.86
C ARG A 70 -6.98 -16.76 5.14
N THR A 71 -6.04 -17.14 5.99
CA THR A 71 -5.86 -16.51 7.30
C THR A 71 -4.50 -15.86 7.40
N ILE A 72 -4.42 -14.70 8.07
CA ILE A 72 -3.17 -14.07 8.46
C ILE A 72 -3.10 -13.85 9.97
N CYS A 73 -1.90 -13.85 10.51
CA CYS A 73 -1.62 -13.39 11.86
C CYS A 73 -0.54 -12.31 11.86
N VAL A 74 -0.85 -11.14 12.43
CA VAL A 74 0.06 -9.98 12.48
C VAL A 74 0.61 -9.82 13.89
N GLY A 75 1.93 -9.81 14.01
CA GLY A 75 2.64 -9.49 15.25
C GLY A 75 3.43 -8.20 15.10
N VAL A 76 3.44 -7.37 16.15
CA VAL A 76 4.26 -6.16 16.23
C VAL A 76 5.13 -6.22 17.48
N ALA A 77 6.43 -5.97 17.35
CA ALA A 77 7.38 -5.94 18.46
C ALA A 77 8.14 -4.61 18.56
N ASN A 78 8.66 -4.34 19.76
CA ASN A 78 9.45 -3.17 20.12
C ASN A 78 8.74 -1.83 19.92
N MET A 79 7.42 -1.80 20.13
CA MET A 79 6.58 -0.62 19.97
C MET A 79 5.65 -0.48 21.19
N ASP A 80 5.28 0.75 21.54
CA ASP A 80 4.23 0.99 22.55
C ASP A 80 2.93 0.30 22.12
N GLU A 81 2.25 -0.32 23.09
CA GLU A 81 1.10 -1.19 22.86
C GLU A 81 0.01 -0.52 22.02
N ARG A 82 -0.26 0.76 22.25
CA ARG A 82 -1.32 1.48 21.51
C ARG A 82 -1.00 1.63 20.03
N TYR A 83 0.25 1.92 19.70
CA TYR A 83 0.69 2.03 18.31
C TYR A 83 0.80 0.65 17.66
N ALA A 84 1.23 -0.37 18.41
CA ALA A 84 1.26 -1.75 17.94
C ALA A 84 -0.15 -2.24 17.57
N GLN A 85 -1.14 -2.06 18.46
CA GLN A 85 -2.53 -2.44 18.20
C GLN A 85 -3.12 -1.67 17.03
N PHE A 86 -2.91 -0.36 16.96
CA PHE A 86 -3.37 0.43 15.82
C PHE A 86 -2.81 -0.10 14.49
N MET A 87 -1.53 -0.46 14.44
CA MET A 87 -0.93 -1.02 13.22
C MET A 87 -1.50 -2.39 12.89
N VAL A 88 -1.68 -3.27 13.89
CA VAL A 88 -2.34 -4.57 13.72
C VAL A 88 -3.73 -4.39 13.13
N ASP A 89 -4.54 -3.48 13.69
CA ASP A 89 -5.90 -3.20 13.24
C ASP A 89 -5.94 -2.68 11.80
N ARG A 90 -4.99 -1.83 11.41
CA ARG A 90 -4.91 -1.30 10.03
C ARG A 90 -4.56 -2.38 9.02
N VAL A 91 -3.60 -3.25 9.34
CA VAL A 91 -3.22 -4.38 8.46
C VAL A 91 -4.35 -5.40 8.41
N ALA A 92 -4.95 -5.74 9.55
CA ALA A 92 -6.12 -6.61 9.67
C ALA A 92 -7.29 -6.11 8.83
N LYS A 93 -7.59 -4.80 8.90
CA LYS A 93 -8.63 -4.18 8.08
C LYS A 93 -8.35 -4.36 6.58
N ALA A 94 -7.15 -4.04 6.11
CA ALA A 94 -6.80 -4.20 4.70
C ALA A 94 -6.89 -5.66 4.23
N ALA A 95 -6.55 -6.61 5.11
CA ALA A 95 -6.67 -8.04 4.85
C ALA A 95 -8.15 -8.47 4.72
N VAL A 96 -9.01 -8.02 5.63
CA VAL A 96 -10.46 -8.29 5.58
C VAL A 96 -11.09 -7.69 4.32
N ASP A 97 -10.67 -6.49 3.91
CA ASP A 97 -11.17 -5.81 2.71
C ASP A 97 -10.88 -6.63 1.42
N VAL A 98 -9.86 -7.52 1.42
CA VAL A 98 -9.55 -8.45 0.31
C VAL A 98 -10.02 -9.89 0.54
N GLY A 99 -10.80 -10.13 1.60
CA GLY A 99 -11.42 -11.42 1.91
C GLY A 99 -10.56 -12.40 2.70
N LEU A 100 -9.52 -11.91 3.38
CA LEU A 100 -8.76 -12.72 4.34
C LEU A 100 -9.43 -12.70 5.73
N GLU A 101 -9.23 -13.79 6.45
CA GLU A 101 -9.54 -13.92 7.86
C GLU A 101 -8.33 -13.50 8.71
N VAL A 102 -8.59 -12.94 9.88
CA VAL A 102 -7.54 -12.56 10.83
C VAL A 102 -7.54 -13.57 11.96
N GLY A 103 -6.37 -14.08 12.33
CA GLY A 103 -6.23 -15.06 13.40
C GLY A 103 -6.66 -14.52 14.76
N GLU A 104 -7.07 -15.44 15.63
CA GLU A 104 -7.44 -15.13 17.02
C GLU A 104 -6.28 -14.49 17.80
N PRO A 105 -6.56 -13.68 18.84
CA PRO A 105 -5.53 -13.09 19.68
C PRO A 105 -4.53 -14.14 20.20
N GLY A 106 -3.23 -13.86 20.03
CA GLY A 106 -2.15 -14.78 20.43
C GLY A 106 -1.80 -15.85 19.40
N CYS A 107 -2.36 -15.79 18.19
CA CYS A 107 -1.90 -16.61 17.06
C CYS A 107 -0.40 -16.42 16.80
N ARG A 108 0.22 -17.43 16.18
CA ARG A 108 1.62 -17.33 15.75
C ARG A 108 1.70 -16.41 14.53
N PRO A 109 2.49 -15.33 14.56
CA PRO A 109 2.51 -14.36 13.47
C PRO A 109 3.18 -14.91 12.21
N ASP A 110 2.48 -14.75 11.08
CA ASP A 110 3.02 -14.95 9.74
C ASP A 110 3.59 -13.64 9.19
N ILE A 111 3.02 -12.51 9.62
CA ILE A 111 3.52 -11.15 9.38
C ILE A 111 4.10 -10.63 10.68
N MET A 112 5.41 -10.36 10.70
CA MET A 112 6.10 -9.82 11.87
C MET A 112 6.63 -8.42 11.55
N VAL A 113 6.12 -7.42 12.24
CA VAL A 113 6.63 -6.04 12.19
C VAL A 113 7.49 -5.78 13.43
N VAL A 114 8.69 -5.25 13.24
CA VAL A 114 9.61 -4.96 14.34
C VAL A 114 10.13 -3.53 14.21
N ALA A 115 9.93 -2.72 15.25
CA ALA A 115 10.57 -1.41 15.33
C ALA A 115 12.00 -1.52 15.87
N SER A 116 12.93 -0.75 15.31
CA SER A 116 14.32 -0.71 15.76
C SER A 116 14.95 0.66 15.55
N ALA A 117 15.79 1.08 16.50
CA ALA A 117 16.68 2.23 16.33
C ALA A 117 17.93 1.89 15.50
N ASP A 118 18.28 0.60 15.38
CA ASP A 118 19.30 0.09 14.47
C ASP A 118 18.72 -1.08 13.68
N ALA A 119 18.05 -0.76 12.58
CA ALA A 119 17.39 -1.75 11.76
C ALA A 119 18.40 -2.66 11.00
N LYS A 120 19.65 -2.21 10.77
CA LYS A 120 20.66 -3.02 10.05
C LYS A 120 21.24 -4.11 10.96
N ALA A 121 21.56 -3.75 12.20
CA ALA A 121 21.99 -4.71 13.20
C ALA A 121 20.87 -5.72 13.49
N LEU A 122 19.63 -5.26 13.65
CA LEU A 122 18.49 -6.15 13.86
C LEU A 122 18.26 -7.10 12.68
N ALA A 123 18.24 -6.58 11.44
CA ALA A 123 18.06 -7.42 10.26
C ALA A 123 19.17 -8.48 10.15
N SER A 124 20.41 -8.10 10.46
CA SER A 124 21.53 -9.04 10.44
C SER A 124 21.40 -10.11 11.51
N ALA A 125 21.07 -9.72 12.74
CA ALA A 125 20.87 -10.64 13.86
C ALA A 125 19.73 -11.65 13.58
N LEU A 126 18.59 -11.19 13.06
CA LEU A 126 17.46 -12.08 12.73
C LEU A 126 17.83 -13.11 11.66
N VAL A 127 18.53 -12.68 10.61
CA VAL A 127 18.97 -13.58 9.54
C VAL A 127 20.02 -14.57 10.03
N ASP A 128 20.94 -14.14 10.88
CA ASP A 128 22.02 -14.98 11.39
C ASP A 128 21.51 -15.99 12.45
N ASP A 129 20.50 -15.62 13.23
CA ASP A 129 19.81 -16.49 14.20
C ASP A 129 18.97 -17.59 13.52
N ASN A 130 18.24 -17.23 12.46
CA ASN A 130 17.39 -18.18 11.74
C ASN A 130 17.51 -18.07 10.20
N PRO A 131 18.63 -18.55 9.61
CA PRO A 131 18.84 -18.47 8.16
C PRO A 131 17.74 -19.17 7.35
N GLN A 132 17.27 -20.33 7.83
CA GLN A 132 16.20 -21.11 7.17
C GLN A 132 14.85 -20.38 7.22
N GLY A 133 14.62 -19.52 8.22
CA GLY A 133 13.43 -18.69 8.31
C GLY A 133 13.35 -17.58 7.25
N PHE A 134 14.48 -17.21 6.64
CA PHE A 134 14.57 -16.23 5.56
C PHE A 134 14.76 -16.90 4.19
N ARG A 135 15.47 -18.04 4.14
CA ARG A 135 15.72 -18.79 2.90
C ARG A 135 15.45 -20.27 3.16
N PRO A 136 14.18 -20.69 3.16
CA PRO A 136 13.82 -22.06 3.55
C PRO A 136 14.17 -23.10 2.49
N ALA A 137 14.48 -22.66 1.26
CA ALA A 137 14.94 -23.53 0.18
C ALA A 137 16.01 -22.80 -0.66
N ARG A 138 16.80 -23.57 -1.41
CA ARG A 138 17.83 -23.01 -2.31
C ARG A 138 17.29 -21.99 -3.33
N SER A 139 16.06 -22.14 -3.79
CA SER A 139 15.42 -21.27 -4.78
C SER A 139 13.89 -21.29 -4.66
N ASN A 140 13.23 -20.38 -5.39
CA ASN A 140 11.78 -20.33 -5.61
C ASN A 140 10.92 -19.96 -4.39
N THR A 141 11.53 -19.62 -3.26
CA THR A 141 10.82 -19.23 -2.03
C THR A 141 11.08 -17.80 -1.59
N ASP A 142 12.13 -17.18 -2.14
CA ASP A 142 12.61 -15.85 -1.80
C ASP A 142 13.33 -15.18 -2.98
N LEU A 143 13.70 -13.90 -2.83
CA LEU A 143 14.39 -13.11 -3.86
C LEU A 143 15.90 -13.40 -4.00
N GLY A 144 16.44 -14.32 -3.20
CA GLY A 144 17.81 -14.81 -3.27
C GLY A 144 18.81 -14.04 -2.41
N SER A 145 20.05 -14.53 -2.40
CA SER A 145 21.12 -14.03 -1.51
C SER A 145 21.50 -12.57 -1.72
N GLN A 146 21.39 -12.05 -2.95
CA GLN A 146 21.67 -10.64 -3.24
C GLN A 146 20.60 -9.73 -2.63
N ALA A 147 19.32 -10.08 -2.78
CA ALA A 147 18.22 -9.36 -2.15
C ALA A 147 18.28 -9.48 -0.63
N LEU A 148 18.62 -10.65 -0.08
CA LEU A 148 18.79 -10.82 1.37
C LEU A 148 19.91 -9.92 1.91
N ARG A 149 21.01 -9.77 1.15
CA ARG A 149 22.07 -8.83 1.50
C ARG A 149 21.57 -7.39 1.52
N ARG A 150 20.80 -6.98 0.49
CA ARG A 150 20.15 -5.65 0.46
C ARG A 150 19.25 -5.44 1.67
N PHE A 151 18.41 -6.42 2.03
CA PHE A 151 17.58 -6.38 3.24
C PHE A 151 18.41 -6.15 4.52
N LYS A 152 19.56 -6.81 4.66
CA LYS A 152 20.46 -6.61 5.82
C LYS A 152 21.13 -5.23 5.82
N THR A 153 21.46 -4.67 4.66
CA THR A 153 22.35 -3.50 4.55
C THR A 153 21.66 -2.19 4.17
N THR A 154 20.40 -2.23 3.72
CA THR A 154 19.67 -1.05 3.24
C THR A 154 19.55 0.04 4.30
N ASP A 155 19.54 1.28 3.84
CA ASP A 155 19.28 2.46 4.67
C ASP A 155 17.82 2.90 4.67
N ALA A 156 16.93 2.20 3.95
CA ALA A 156 15.52 2.53 3.85
C ALA A 156 14.84 2.63 5.24
N PRO A 157 13.89 3.58 5.43
CA PRO A 157 13.11 3.73 6.67
C PRO A 157 12.28 2.49 7.01
N VAL A 158 11.84 1.76 5.99
CA VAL A 158 11.13 0.48 6.11
C VAL A 158 11.83 -0.51 5.20
N ARG A 159 12.08 -1.72 5.70
CA ARG A 159 12.62 -2.84 4.92
C ARG A 159 11.79 -4.09 5.20
N TRP A 160 11.67 -4.96 4.21
CA TRP A 160 10.90 -6.18 4.36
C TRP A 160 11.53 -7.35 3.63
N TRP A 161 11.11 -8.55 4.03
CA TRP A 161 11.50 -9.80 3.41
C TRP A 161 10.29 -10.71 3.30
N HIS A 162 9.96 -11.11 2.07
CA HIS A 162 8.90 -12.08 1.79
C HIS A 162 9.48 -13.48 1.64
N VAL A 163 8.78 -14.43 2.26
CA VAL A 163 8.92 -15.86 1.98
C VAL A 163 7.59 -16.36 1.45
N SER A 164 7.64 -17.00 0.28
CA SER A 164 6.51 -17.71 -0.31
C SER A 164 6.87 -19.16 -0.55
N LEU A 165 5.88 -20.04 -0.54
CA LEU A 165 6.07 -21.47 -0.79
C LEU A 165 5.26 -21.90 -2.02
N PRO A 166 5.90 -22.59 -2.97
CA PRO A 166 5.21 -23.45 -3.91
C PRO A 166 4.40 -24.50 -3.15
N VAL A 167 3.10 -24.54 -3.37
CA VAL A 167 2.20 -25.54 -2.76
C VAL A 167 1.32 -26.19 -3.81
N SER A 168 0.88 -27.41 -3.53
CA SER A 168 -0.18 -28.09 -4.27
C SER A 168 -1.42 -27.20 -4.31
N ALA A 169 -1.93 -26.96 -5.51
CA ALA A 169 -3.10 -26.12 -5.74
C ALA A 169 -4.38 -26.67 -5.09
N ASP A 170 -4.44 -27.99 -4.91
CA ASP A 170 -5.58 -28.72 -4.36
C ASP A 170 -5.48 -28.92 -2.84
N THR A 171 -4.30 -29.29 -2.35
CA THR A 171 -4.11 -29.73 -0.96
C THR A 171 -3.42 -28.70 -0.07
N GLY A 172 -2.72 -27.73 -0.66
CA GLY A 172 -1.86 -26.80 0.09
C GLY A 172 -0.56 -27.43 0.61
N GLU A 173 -0.28 -28.69 0.29
CA GLU A 173 0.97 -29.35 0.68
C GLU A 173 2.17 -28.70 -0.02
N ILE A 174 3.27 -28.56 0.71
CA ILE A 174 4.50 -27.96 0.20
C ILE A 174 5.02 -28.76 -1.00
N ALA A 175 5.23 -28.06 -2.11
CA ALA A 175 5.63 -28.61 -3.40
C ALA A 175 7.05 -28.22 -3.80
N VAL A 176 7.84 -27.78 -2.83
CA VAL A 176 9.26 -27.45 -2.98
C VAL A 176 10.06 -28.22 -1.94
N ARG A 177 11.28 -28.63 -2.29
CA ARG A 177 12.20 -29.20 -1.31
C ARG A 177 12.73 -28.10 -0.41
N LEU A 178 12.40 -28.17 0.88
CA LEU A 178 13.01 -27.33 1.90
C LEU A 178 14.41 -27.82 2.23
N ASP A 179 15.27 -26.91 2.69
CA ASP A 179 16.62 -27.24 3.09
C ASP A 179 16.57 -28.15 4.34
N ASN A 180 17.34 -29.23 4.33
CA ASN A 180 17.38 -30.27 5.36
C ASN A 180 16.10 -31.13 5.46
N GLU A 181 15.23 -31.09 4.46
CA GLU A 181 14.07 -31.96 4.35
C GLU A 181 14.13 -32.84 3.10
N GLU A 182 13.43 -33.99 3.15
CA GLU A 182 13.28 -34.86 1.99
C GLU A 182 12.43 -34.18 0.89
N PRO A 183 12.70 -34.44 -0.40
CA PRO A 183 11.88 -33.89 -1.47
C PRO A 183 10.42 -34.35 -1.35
N PRO A 184 9.43 -33.44 -1.40
CA PRO A 184 8.03 -33.83 -1.32
C PRO A 184 7.58 -34.54 -2.60
N THR A 185 6.65 -35.49 -2.46
CA THR A 185 5.93 -36.07 -3.59
C THR A 185 4.51 -35.52 -3.61
N ILE A 186 4.15 -34.86 -4.70
CA ILE A 186 2.82 -34.25 -4.90
C ILE A 186 2.02 -35.05 -5.92
N THR A 187 0.72 -35.17 -5.70
CA THR A 187 -0.18 -35.76 -6.68
C THR A 187 -0.54 -34.72 -7.74
N VAL A 188 -0.28 -35.03 -9.01
CA VAL A 188 -0.65 -34.19 -10.16
C VAL A 188 -1.90 -34.79 -10.78
N ARG A 189 -3.02 -34.04 -10.77
CA ARG A 189 -4.31 -34.53 -11.28
C ARG A 189 -4.55 -34.15 -12.74
N ASP A 190 -4.11 -32.96 -13.14
CA ASP A 190 -4.39 -32.41 -14.48
C ASP A 190 -3.12 -32.11 -15.27
N ALA A 191 -2.98 -32.70 -16.45
CA ALA A 191 -1.95 -32.30 -17.43
C ALA A 191 -2.42 -31.08 -18.26
N SER A 192 -2.70 -29.96 -17.58
CA SER A 192 -3.16 -28.73 -18.24
C SER A 192 -1.99 -27.82 -18.65
N ARG A 193 -2.10 -27.20 -19.83
CA ARG A 193 -1.19 -26.13 -20.28
C ARG A 193 -1.66 -24.74 -19.86
N LEU A 194 -2.89 -24.63 -19.34
CA LEU A 194 -3.50 -23.38 -18.90
C LEU A 194 -3.53 -23.26 -17.38
N ARG A 195 -3.56 -24.40 -16.68
CA ARG A 195 -3.59 -24.49 -15.23
C ARG A 195 -2.39 -25.24 -14.71
N SER A 196 -1.81 -24.74 -13.63
CA SER A 196 -0.77 -25.40 -12.85
C SER A 196 -1.43 -26.18 -11.71
N ASN A 197 -0.87 -27.34 -11.37
CA ASN A 197 -1.22 -28.06 -10.14
C ASN A 197 -0.50 -27.48 -8.92
N ILE A 198 0.34 -26.47 -9.15
CA ILE A 198 1.11 -25.75 -8.14
C ILE A 198 0.74 -24.27 -8.18
N ARG A 199 0.59 -23.68 -7.00
CA ARG A 199 0.44 -22.23 -6.79
C ARG A 199 1.48 -21.72 -5.80
N ASP A 200 1.52 -20.41 -5.62
CA ASP A 200 2.42 -19.73 -4.69
C ASP A 200 1.64 -19.10 -3.54
N ASP A 201 1.96 -19.51 -2.32
CA ASP A 201 1.32 -19.03 -1.10
C ASP A 201 2.34 -18.23 -0.29
N LEU A 202 1.98 -17.05 0.19
CA LEU A 202 2.80 -16.34 1.17
C LEU A 202 2.86 -17.18 2.45
N ALA A 203 4.06 -17.31 3.01
CA ALA A 203 4.32 -18.12 4.19
C ALA A 203 4.84 -17.28 5.36
N ARG A 204 5.62 -16.23 5.07
CA ARG A 204 6.11 -15.30 6.08
C ARG A 204 6.46 -13.95 5.49
N VAL A 205 6.20 -12.88 6.24
CA VAL A 205 6.71 -11.54 5.92
C VAL A 205 7.33 -10.95 7.18
N ILE A 206 8.59 -10.51 7.07
CA ILE A 206 9.27 -9.78 8.14
C ILE A 206 9.43 -8.34 7.68
N ILE A 207 8.97 -7.40 8.48
CA ILE A 207 9.02 -5.96 8.21
C ILE A 207 9.77 -5.30 9.37
N ILE A 208 10.79 -4.52 9.06
CA ILE A 208 11.55 -3.77 10.06
C ILE A 208 11.37 -2.29 9.79
N LEU A 209 10.93 -1.58 10.83
CA LEU A 209 10.76 -0.13 10.86
C LEU A 209 11.98 0.49 11.52
N ASP A 210 12.72 1.32 10.78
CA ASP A 210 13.82 2.12 11.32
C ASP A 210 13.26 3.40 11.93
N VAL A 211 13.02 3.40 13.25
CA VAL A 211 12.37 4.51 13.96
C VAL A 211 13.19 5.79 13.91
N SER A 212 14.50 5.69 13.64
CA SER A 212 15.37 6.86 13.47
C SER A 212 15.20 7.55 12.11
N LYS A 213 14.55 6.87 11.15
CA LYS A 213 14.44 7.33 9.75
C LYS A 213 13.01 7.54 9.25
N ILE A 214 12.00 7.07 9.96
CA ILE A 214 10.59 7.28 9.60
C ILE A 214 10.22 8.78 9.50
N GLY A 215 10.86 9.63 10.32
CA GLY A 215 10.69 11.07 10.25
C GLY A 215 9.26 11.52 10.61
N THR A 216 8.70 12.45 9.84
CA THR A 216 7.38 13.08 10.11
C THR A 216 6.23 12.37 9.39
N VAL A 217 6.37 11.09 9.04
CA VAL A 217 5.31 10.31 8.41
C VAL A 217 4.17 10.08 9.39
N GLY A 218 2.93 10.30 8.94
CA GLY A 218 1.74 10.02 9.73
C GLY A 218 1.64 8.53 10.03
N PHE A 219 1.40 8.17 11.29
CA PHE A 219 1.37 6.76 11.69
C PHE A 219 0.26 5.95 10.98
N GLY A 220 -0.85 6.61 10.63
CA GLY A 220 -1.89 6.04 9.77
C GLY A 220 -1.38 5.64 8.39
N ALA A 221 -0.65 6.55 7.73
CA ALA A 221 -0.04 6.31 6.42
C ALA A 221 1.06 5.24 6.49
N LEU A 222 1.89 5.26 7.54
CA LEU A 222 2.89 4.22 7.77
C LEU A 222 2.23 2.83 7.90
N SER A 223 1.13 2.74 8.66
CA SER A 223 0.43 1.48 8.85
C SER A 223 -0.21 0.97 7.56
N ASP A 224 -0.67 1.87 6.69
CA ASP A 224 -1.16 1.55 5.35
C ASP A 224 -0.06 1.10 4.39
N TYR A 225 1.10 1.73 4.45
CA TYR A 225 2.29 1.28 3.72
C TYR A 225 2.69 -0.14 4.16
N VAL A 226 2.72 -0.39 5.47
CA VAL A 226 2.96 -1.71 6.05
C VAL A 226 1.91 -2.72 5.58
N ALA A 227 0.63 -2.35 5.53
CA ALA A 227 -0.43 -3.21 5.01
C ALA A 227 -0.21 -3.60 3.54
N MET A 228 0.18 -2.64 2.69
CA MET A 228 0.48 -2.89 1.28
C MET A 228 1.59 -3.93 1.11
N ILE A 229 2.74 -3.73 1.77
CA ILE A 229 3.88 -4.65 1.65
C ILE A 229 3.66 -5.98 2.41
N ALA A 230 2.77 -6.02 3.40
CA ALA A 230 2.43 -7.27 4.10
C ALA A 230 1.52 -8.18 3.27
N LEU A 231 0.68 -7.60 2.40
CA LEU A 231 -0.33 -8.33 1.63
C LEU A 231 0.09 -8.63 0.19
N ALA A 232 1.13 -7.96 -0.34
CA ALA A 232 1.64 -8.15 -1.69
C ALA A 232 3.17 -8.28 -1.74
N GLN A 233 3.69 -9.03 -2.72
CA GLN A 233 5.14 -9.14 -2.98
C GLN A 233 5.66 -7.91 -3.73
N VAL A 234 6.00 -6.87 -2.97
CA VAL A 234 6.53 -5.60 -3.48
C VAL A 234 8.07 -5.61 -3.54
N GLU A 235 8.66 -5.13 -4.63
CA GLU A 235 10.13 -4.91 -4.74
C GLU A 235 10.57 -3.80 -3.78
N PRO A 236 11.56 -4.04 -2.90
CA PRO A 236 12.08 -3.03 -1.96
C PRO A 236 12.54 -1.71 -2.58
N ASP A 237 13.06 -1.75 -3.81
CA ASP A 237 13.54 -0.58 -4.54
C ASP A 237 12.59 -0.21 -5.71
N ALA A 238 11.31 -0.59 -5.63
CA ALA A 238 10.31 -0.27 -6.66
C ALA A 238 10.19 1.24 -6.90
N ASP A 239 10.10 1.63 -8.17
CA ASP A 239 9.74 3.00 -8.54
C ASP A 239 8.22 3.10 -8.74
N ALA A 240 7.53 3.56 -7.71
CA ALA A 240 6.09 3.81 -7.76
C ALA A 240 5.75 5.25 -8.22
N ASN A 241 6.74 6.04 -8.67
CA ASN A 241 6.48 7.41 -9.09
C ASN A 241 5.58 7.42 -10.34
N GLY A 242 4.60 8.33 -10.35
CA GLY A 242 3.63 8.42 -11.43
C GLY A 242 2.38 7.54 -11.25
N TYR A 243 2.31 6.79 -10.16
CA TYR A 243 1.09 6.11 -9.70
C TYR A 243 0.60 6.76 -8.40
N ASP A 244 -0.72 6.88 -8.25
CA ASP A 244 -1.34 7.32 -7.00
C ASP A 244 -1.28 6.14 -6.03
N SER A 245 -0.16 5.95 -5.33
CA SER A 245 0.08 4.76 -4.50
C SER A 245 0.74 5.13 -3.17
N VAL A 246 0.34 4.44 -2.10
CA VAL A 246 0.97 4.52 -0.78
C VAL A 246 2.45 4.17 -0.84
N LEU A 247 2.89 3.41 -1.85
CA LEU A 247 4.30 3.04 -2.00
C LEU A 247 5.22 4.26 -2.19
N ASN A 248 4.67 5.41 -2.56
CA ASN A 248 5.38 6.69 -2.64
C ASN A 248 5.59 7.37 -1.29
N LEU A 249 5.14 6.81 -0.16
CA LEU A 249 5.13 7.48 1.16
C LEU A 249 6.45 8.11 1.59
N PHE A 250 7.58 7.52 1.17
CA PHE A 250 8.93 7.99 1.50
C PHE A 250 9.62 8.76 0.37
N SER A 251 8.92 9.02 -0.74
CA SER A 251 9.41 9.86 -1.84
C SER A 251 9.46 11.34 -1.44
N PRO A 252 10.37 12.15 -2.01
CA PRO A 252 10.56 13.55 -1.59
C PRO A 252 9.32 14.45 -1.70
N GLU A 253 8.46 14.20 -2.69
CA GLU A 253 7.28 15.01 -3.01
C GLU A 253 5.97 14.43 -2.45
N ALA A 254 6.04 13.32 -1.70
CA ALA A 254 4.85 12.61 -1.27
C ALA A 254 4.10 13.31 -0.13
N ASP A 255 2.77 13.18 -0.15
CA ASP A 255 1.95 13.48 1.01
C ASP A 255 2.21 12.41 2.09
N ARG A 256 2.94 12.82 3.14
CA ARG A 256 3.33 11.95 4.25
C ARG A 256 2.18 11.53 5.16
N LEU A 257 0.96 12.01 4.89
CA LEU A 257 -0.27 11.61 5.57
C LEU A 257 -1.18 10.74 4.70
N ALA A 258 -0.90 10.64 3.40
CA ALA A 258 -1.68 9.83 2.47
C ALA A 258 -1.44 8.34 2.73
N GLY A 259 -2.54 7.63 3.02
CA GLY A 259 -2.57 6.19 3.23
C GLY A 259 -2.79 5.40 1.95
N LEU A 260 -3.37 4.21 2.09
CA LEU A 260 -3.79 3.38 0.95
C LEU A 260 -4.74 4.19 0.07
N THR A 261 -4.39 4.31 -1.20
CA THR A 261 -5.19 4.99 -2.22
C THR A 261 -6.25 4.05 -2.79
N GLN A 262 -7.09 4.54 -3.70
CA GLN A 262 -7.98 3.65 -4.44
C GLN A 262 -7.20 2.71 -5.38
N TRP A 263 -6.09 3.18 -5.98
CA TRP A 263 -5.26 2.36 -6.85
C TRP A 263 -4.64 1.17 -6.11
N ASP A 264 -4.16 1.40 -4.87
CA ASP A 264 -3.61 0.32 -4.04
C ASP A 264 -4.69 -0.70 -3.66
N ARG A 265 -5.89 -0.21 -3.30
CA ARG A 265 -7.03 -1.07 -2.96
C ARG A 265 -7.47 -1.91 -4.16
N ASP A 266 -7.55 -1.31 -5.34
CA ASP A 266 -7.92 -2.01 -6.59
C ASP A 266 -6.85 -3.06 -6.95
N TYR A 267 -5.56 -2.74 -6.79
CA TYR A 267 -4.48 -3.71 -6.99
C TYR A 267 -4.57 -4.91 -6.03
N LEU A 268 -4.74 -4.66 -4.73
CA LEU A 268 -4.87 -5.72 -3.74
C LEU A 268 -6.13 -6.56 -4.01
N ALA A 269 -7.29 -5.94 -4.24
CA ALA A 269 -8.51 -6.68 -4.58
C ALA A 269 -8.34 -7.56 -5.82
N SER A 270 -7.70 -7.03 -6.88
CA SER A 270 -7.42 -7.74 -8.11
C SER A 270 -6.39 -8.87 -7.93
N LEU A 271 -5.35 -8.66 -7.13
CA LEU A 271 -4.36 -9.69 -6.77
C LEU A 271 -5.04 -10.88 -6.07
N TYR A 272 -5.95 -10.61 -5.13
CA TYR A 272 -6.66 -11.65 -4.36
C TYR A 272 -7.79 -12.32 -5.14
N ARG A 273 -8.32 -11.69 -6.19
CA ARG A 273 -9.29 -12.30 -7.12
C ARG A 273 -8.63 -13.09 -8.26
N ALA A 274 -7.41 -12.73 -8.64
CA ALA A 274 -6.69 -13.37 -9.73
C ALA A 274 -6.52 -14.88 -9.52
N ASN A 275 -6.55 -15.63 -10.63
CA ASN A 275 -6.41 -17.07 -10.60
C ASN A 275 -4.98 -17.46 -10.22
N ARG A 276 -4.83 -18.13 -9.06
CA ARG A 276 -3.54 -18.54 -8.50
C ARG A 276 -2.90 -19.70 -9.23
N ASN A 277 -3.69 -20.48 -9.96
CA ASN A 277 -3.28 -21.73 -10.56
C ASN A 277 -2.96 -21.53 -12.05
N ARG A 278 -2.52 -20.34 -12.47
CA ARG A 278 -2.12 -20.09 -13.85
C ARG A 278 -0.81 -20.81 -14.16
N ALA A 279 -0.73 -21.40 -15.35
CA ALA A 279 0.48 -22.11 -15.79
C ALA A 279 1.68 -21.16 -16.04
N ARG A 280 1.43 -19.86 -16.26
CA ARG A 280 2.49 -18.86 -16.51
C ARG A 280 2.27 -17.62 -15.64
N PRO A 281 3.33 -17.04 -15.06
CA PRO A 281 3.23 -15.78 -14.32
C PRO A 281 2.61 -14.64 -15.14
N THR A 282 2.93 -14.56 -16.44
CA THR A 282 2.35 -13.55 -17.35
C THR A 282 0.84 -13.69 -17.54
N GLN A 283 0.27 -14.89 -17.39
CA GLN A 283 -1.18 -15.08 -17.43
C GLN A 283 -1.83 -14.62 -16.12
N GLN A 284 -1.17 -14.83 -14.98
CA GLN A 284 -1.63 -14.32 -13.69
C GLN A 284 -1.62 -12.79 -13.68
N ALA A 285 -0.52 -12.16 -14.13
CA ALA A 285 -0.43 -10.71 -14.24
C ALA A 285 -1.58 -10.13 -15.09
N ARG A 286 -1.91 -10.75 -16.23
CA ARG A 286 -3.05 -10.35 -17.06
C ARG A 286 -4.40 -10.45 -16.34
N ASP A 287 -4.59 -11.44 -15.47
CA ASP A 287 -5.83 -11.53 -14.68
C ASP A 287 -5.92 -10.37 -13.68
N ILE A 288 -4.80 -9.97 -13.07
CA ILE A 288 -4.72 -8.82 -12.17
C ILE A 288 -5.02 -7.53 -12.94
N VAL A 289 -4.39 -7.35 -14.12
CA VAL A 289 -4.63 -6.18 -14.98
C VAL A 289 -6.11 -6.05 -15.34
N ARG A 290 -6.75 -7.15 -15.77
CA ARG A 290 -8.19 -7.14 -16.10
C ARG A 290 -9.06 -6.83 -14.89
N GLY A 291 -8.69 -7.33 -13.71
CA GLY A 291 -9.39 -7.02 -12.45
C GLY A 291 -9.39 -5.52 -12.18
N MET A 292 -8.21 -4.88 -12.24
CA MET A 292 -8.08 -3.45 -11.93
C MET A 292 -8.77 -2.57 -12.97
N VAL A 293 -8.71 -2.95 -14.26
CA VAL A 293 -9.44 -2.26 -15.32
C VAL A 293 -10.94 -2.37 -15.07
N GLY A 294 -11.46 -3.57 -14.79
CA GLY A 294 -12.88 -3.80 -14.52
C GLY A 294 -13.40 -3.04 -13.30
N GLU A 295 -12.64 -3.04 -12.19
CA GLU A 295 -13.02 -2.30 -10.97
C GLU A 295 -13.15 -0.79 -11.21
N ARG A 296 -12.31 -0.25 -12.09
CA ARG A 296 -12.38 1.16 -12.48
C ARG A 296 -13.56 1.44 -13.40
N ASP A 297 -13.82 0.59 -14.38
CA ASP A 297 -14.95 0.72 -15.29
C ASP A 297 -16.28 0.64 -14.53
N ASP A 298 -16.44 -0.33 -13.62
CA ASP A 298 -17.62 -0.49 -12.76
C ASP A 298 -17.90 0.78 -11.92
N ARG A 299 -16.84 1.43 -11.43
CA ARG A 299 -16.93 2.64 -10.61
C ARG A 299 -17.30 3.87 -11.45
N VAL A 300 -16.78 3.99 -12.67
CA VAL A 300 -17.18 5.05 -13.61
C VAL A 300 -18.66 4.90 -13.94
N GLU A 301 -19.10 3.69 -14.27
CA GLU A 301 -20.53 3.42 -14.54
C GLU A 301 -21.43 3.69 -13.33
N ALA A 302 -20.96 3.40 -12.11
CA ALA A 302 -21.73 3.67 -10.89
C ALA A 302 -21.90 5.17 -10.64
N ASN A 303 -20.85 5.97 -10.87
CA ASN A 303 -20.90 7.44 -10.75
C ASN A 303 -21.81 8.06 -11.82
N ASP A 304 -21.79 7.55 -13.05
CA ASP A 304 -22.67 8.03 -14.13
C ASP A 304 -24.16 7.73 -13.88
N ARG A 305 -24.47 6.78 -12.98
CA ARG A 305 -25.85 6.41 -12.60
C ARG A 305 -26.38 7.19 -11.38
N GLN A 306 -25.58 8.02 -10.71
CA GLN A 306 -26.05 8.88 -9.63
C GLN A 306 -26.47 10.25 -10.19
N PRO A 307 -27.77 10.61 -10.14
CA PRO A 307 -28.28 11.90 -10.65
C PRO A 307 -27.89 13.10 -9.77
#